data_AF-A0A7J3ML70-F1
#
_entry.id   AF-A0A7J3ML70-F1
#
_cell.length_a   1.000
_cell.length_b   1.000
_cell.length_c   1.000
_cell.angle_alpha   90.00
_cell.angle_beta   90.00
_cell.angle_gamma   90.00
#
_symmetry.space_group_name_H-M   'P 1'
#
loop_
_entity.id
_entity.type
_entity.pdbx_description
1 polymer ?
#
loop_
_entity_poly.entity_id
_entity_poly.type
_entity_poly.pdbx_seq_one_letter_code
_entity_poly.pdbx_strand_id
1 'polypeptide(L)'
;MQANLLFWCEECNVPLLGESCGRCGSSAKRIMLPPYTDPRPAFQGDLEIIREAIKNSYGEDFTESVISDGHQTVLTSLHFLDQAYEIIQDGTPVGRVFFDMYTLSWRFKPLAEGCIRLWEEKNIGLKVDGNRLSEGTVLNGGSCKMAWELPLGTFLPLVDPDSNVIGLGELTEKGILVNRVWENVERMEGHKASLKDVLEANEHYLTKGGSRACKFLLHLNQRLHRKVVVSYSGGKDSLVLLLLTLKSEIEPLLFFNDTGLEMPETVENVHNVASKLGLKLLVADAGGSFWQYFESFGPPARDYRWCCKVCKLIPTSRTFLSYGEVLSLVGQRRRESPERARSQDVWRNYWIKSALVASPINDWSMLQVWLYLAMNNMMDLVNPLYFKGFDRIGCFMCPTCRTAEFNLVEKLHPDLWFNWEDSLRKWACERNIPNEWVSYHLWRWLKPPGKISRFTNGIGLEINAEEASNRMLLRIVSIERKVDSIRISLNTSDIPIEKLDNVAVPLGETSLKNDVLTVKREDFEAHVSRNGSIVIKMLKEGNVEKAVAKTVSLIARAILCKGCGSCADNCPVGAIQMVSNMPVVDRQLCLRCEYGNCMKKCPVNSFFIRSLLNNVDLEAKCTA
;
A
#
# COMPACT_ATOMS: atom_id res chain seq x y z
N MET A 1 14.54 19.14 1.70
CA MET A 1 14.37 17.75 2.20
C MET A 1 15.59 17.44 3.04
N GLN A 2 15.43 16.98 4.29
CA GLN A 2 16.57 16.47 5.05
C GLN A 2 17.19 15.30 4.27
N ALA A 3 18.52 15.25 4.17
CA ALA A 3 19.22 14.11 3.60
C ALA A 3 18.79 12.83 4.32
N ASN A 4 18.49 11.78 3.57
CA ASN A 4 18.14 10.50 4.14
C ASN A 4 19.43 9.75 4.45
N LEU A 5 19.81 9.72 5.73
CA LEU A 5 21.09 9.19 6.18
C LEU A 5 20.87 7.96 7.05
N LEU A 6 21.74 6.97 6.85
CA LEU A 6 22.03 5.93 7.84
C LEU A 6 23.38 6.28 8.48
N PHE A 7 23.45 6.14 9.80
CA PHE A 7 24.70 6.31 10.54
C PHE A 7 25.30 4.94 10.82
N TRP A 8 26.62 4.83 10.80
CA TRP A 8 27.33 3.58 11.07
C TRP A 8 28.53 3.82 11.98
N CYS A 9 28.69 2.99 13.00
CA CYS A 9 29.90 2.97 13.81
C CYS A 9 30.91 2.03 13.17
N GLU A 10 32.04 2.54 12.67
CA GLU A 10 33.09 1.71 12.07
C GLU A 10 33.78 0.85 13.15
N GLU A 11 34.09 1.44 14.31
CA GLU A 11 34.77 0.76 15.42
C GLU A 11 34.01 -0.44 16.01
N CYS A 12 32.68 -0.34 16.13
CA CYS A 12 31.84 -1.43 16.65
C CYS A 12 31.15 -2.23 15.53
N ASN A 13 31.32 -1.81 14.28
CA ASN A 13 30.64 -2.31 13.11
C ASN A 13 29.11 -2.48 13.24
N VAL A 14 28.42 -1.42 13.70
CA VAL A 14 26.96 -1.45 13.93
C VAL A 14 26.24 -0.24 13.33
N PRO A 15 24.97 -0.41 12.88
CA PRO A 15 24.14 0.72 12.47
C PRO A 15 23.74 1.58 13.67
N LEU A 16 23.61 2.89 13.45
CA LEU A 16 23.29 3.89 14.46
C LEU A 16 22.03 4.70 14.08
N LEU A 17 21.30 5.13 15.09
CA LEU A 17 20.14 6.03 14.98
C LEU A 17 20.53 7.52 14.96
N GLY A 18 21.80 7.84 15.24
CA GLY A 18 22.32 9.20 15.25
C GLY A 18 23.84 9.25 15.08
N GLU A 19 24.43 10.43 15.29
CA GLU A 19 25.80 10.76 14.87
C GLU A 19 26.92 10.22 15.77
N SER A 20 26.58 9.61 16.90
CA SER A 20 27.55 9.08 17.87
C SER A 20 27.16 7.69 18.36
N CYS A 21 28.16 6.85 18.58
CA CYS A 21 28.01 5.51 19.13
C CYS A 21 27.92 5.57 20.66
N GLY A 22 26.84 5.05 21.25
CA GLY A 22 26.67 4.97 22.69
C GLY A 22 27.62 3.98 23.39
N ARG A 23 28.24 3.08 22.62
CA ARG A 23 29.11 2.00 23.13
C ARG A 23 30.58 2.40 23.22
N CYS A 24 31.17 2.84 22.11
CA CYS A 24 32.59 3.22 22.06
C CYS A 24 32.84 4.75 22.03
N GLY A 25 31.79 5.57 21.89
CA GLY A 25 31.89 7.02 21.86
C GLY A 25 32.38 7.62 20.53
N SER A 26 32.69 6.82 19.51
CA SER A 26 33.15 7.32 18.21
C SER A 26 32.05 8.04 17.42
N SER A 27 32.48 8.92 16.51
CA SER A 27 31.58 9.57 15.55
C SER A 27 31.17 8.60 14.44
N ALA A 28 29.91 8.69 14.03
CA ALA A 28 29.36 7.83 13.00
C ALA A 28 29.80 8.25 11.57
N LYS A 29 30.13 7.26 10.75
CA LYS A 29 30.15 7.39 9.29
C LYS A 29 28.74 7.66 8.79
N ARG A 30 28.61 8.61 7.87
CA ARG A 30 27.34 8.98 7.24
C ARG A 30 27.19 8.23 5.92
N ILE A 31 26.22 7.35 5.84
CA ILE A 31 25.87 6.62 4.62
C ILE A 31 24.69 7.32 3.97
N MET A 32 24.91 7.82 2.76
CA MET A 32 23.86 8.45 1.98
C MET A 32 22.91 7.39 1.44
N LEU A 33 21.66 7.44 1.87
CA LEU A 33 20.62 6.56 1.37
C LEU A 33 19.89 7.20 0.19
N PRO A 34 19.27 6.38 -0.67
CA PRO A 34 18.34 6.89 -1.67
C PRO A 34 17.18 7.68 -1.01
N PRO A 35 16.53 8.60 -1.77
CA PRO A 35 15.37 9.34 -1.27
C PRO A 35 14.20 8.44 -0.89
N TYR A 36 13.42 8.86 0.12
CA TYR A 36 12.20 8.18 0.61
C TYR A 36 12.40 6.72 1.02
N THR A 37 13.55 6.43 1.64
CA THR A 37 13.87 5.11 2.15
C THR A 37 13.83 5.07 3.67
N ASP A 38 13.68 3.88 4.22
CA ASP A 38 13.52 3.70 5.67
C ASP A 38 14.27 2.42 6.08
N PRO A 39 15.53 2.53 6.51
CA PRO A 39 16.39 1.38 6.72
C PRO A 39 15.89 0.51 7.89
N ARG A 40 16.14 -0.80 7.81
CA ARG A 40 15.86 -1.76 8.88
C ARG A 40 16.88 -2.91 8.91
N PRO A 41 16.98 -3.66 10.02
CA PRO A 41 17.73 -4.92 10.03
C PRO A 41 17.16 -5.91 9.01
N ALA A 42 18.04 -6.73 8.43
CA ALA A 42 17.66 -7.92 7.68
C ALA A 42 17.25 -9.05 8.65
N PHE A 43 16.23 -9.81 8.26
CA PHE A 43 15.78 -11.02 8.95
C PHE A 43 15.99 -12.25 8.08
N GLN A 44 15.72 -13.42 8.65
CA GLN A 44 15.91 -14.71 7.99
C GLN A 44 15.29 -14.77 6.59
N GLY A 45 14.01 -14.39 6.45
CA GLY A 45 13.34 -14.37 5.15
C GLY A 45 13.96 -13.40 4.15
N ASP A 46 14.60 -12.31 4.61
CA ASP A 46 15.34 -11.43 3.70
C ASP A 46 16.65 -12.05 3.23
N LEU A 47 17.37 -12.75 4.12
CA LEU A 47 18.57 -13.50 3.75
C LEU A 47 18.24 -14.60 2.74
N GLU A 48 17.06 -15.22 2.86
CA GLU A 48 16.53 -16.17 1.88
C GLU A 48 16.22 -15.50 0.53
N ILE A 49 15.62 -14.30 0.53
CA ILE A 49 15.42 -13.51 -0.69
C ILE A 49 16.75 -13.15 -1.35
N ILE A 50 17.76 -12.74 -0.57
CA ILE A 50 19.10 -12.42 -1.09
C ILE A 50 19.74 -13.67 -1.69
N ARG A 51 19.64 -14.80 -1.00
CA ARG A 51 20.13 -16.09 -1.49
C ARG A 51 19.47 -16.50 -2.80
N GLU A 52 18.14 -16.40 -2.87
CA GLU A 52 17.40 -16.67 -4.09
C GLU A 52 17.84 -15.75 -5.23
N ALA A 53 17.99 -14.45 -4.95
CA ALA A 53 18.42 -13.46 -5.92
C ALA A 53 19.81 -13.76 -6.49
N ILE A 54 20.77 -14.13 -5.63
CA ILE A 54 22.14 -14.49 -6.03
C ILE A 54 22.11 -15.76 -6.87
N LYS A 55 21.42 -16.81 -6.40
CA LYS A 55 21.30 -18.08 -7.11
C LYS A 55 20.66 -17.93 -8.49
N ASN A 56 19.58 -17.16 -8.59
CA ASN A 56 18.93 -16.89 -9.88
C ASN A 56 19.83 -16.10 -10.83
N SER A 57 20.75 -15.29 -10.31
CA SER A 57 21.65 -14.46 -11.12
C SER A 57 22.91 -15.21 -11.55
N TYR A 58 23.49 -16.05 -10.69
CA TYR A 58 24.77 -16.69 -10.96
C TYR A 58 24.70 -18.21 -11.12
N GLY A 59 23.52 -18.82 -11.00
CA GLY A 59 23.30 -20.27 -11.11
C GLY A 59 23.62 -21.06 -9.83
N GLU A 60 24.37 -20.47 -8.91
CA GLU A 60 24.82 -21.09 -7.65
C GLU A 60 24.66 -20.13 -6.46
N ASP A 61 24.59 -20.66 -5.25
CA ASP A 61 24.53 -19.87 -4.02
C ASP A 61 25.92 -19.36 -3.61
N PHE A 62 26.13 -18.05 -3.78
CA PHE A 62 27.32 -17.33 -3.32
C PHE A 62 27.01 -16.31 -2.21
N THR A 63 25.93 -16.53 -1.45
CA THR A 63 25.45 -15.56 -0.47
C THR A 63 26.49 -15.24 0.60
N GLU A 64 27.16 -16.26 1.14
CA GLU A 64 28.20 -16.08 2.17
C GLU A 64 29.41 -15.30 1.65
N SER A 65 29.64 -15.34 0.32
CA SER A 65 30.69 -14.58 -0.35
C SER A 65 30.33 -13.15 -0.66
N VAL A 66 29.09 -12.74 -0.41
CA VAL A 66 28.63 -11.35 -0.62
C VAL A 66 28.26 -10.73 0.72
N ILE A 67 27.56 -11.49 1.56
CA ILE A 67 27.06 -11.09 2.87
C ILE A 67 27.76 -11.94 3.91
N SER A 68 28.69 -11.32 4.63
CA SER A 68 29.50 -11.97 5.65
C SER A 68 28.62 -12.43 6.82
N ASP A 69 28.76 -13.69 7.22
CA ASP A 69 28.01 -14.26 8.34
C ASP A 69 28.39 -13.61 9.69
N GLY A 70 27.40 -13.39 10.55
CA GLY A 70 27.58 -12.76 11.86
C GLY A 70 27.85 -11.25 11.83
N HIS A 71 27.86 -10.62 10.66
CA HIS A 71 27.93 -9.17 10.51
C HIS A 71 26.51 -8.57 10.46
N GLN A 72 26.37 -7.30 10.86
CA GLN A 72 25.09 -6.63 10.83
C GLN A 72 24.69 -6.24 9.41
N THR A 73 23.54 -6.72 8.95
CA THR A 73 23.01 -6.41 7.62
C THR A 73 21.77 -5.52 7.74
N VAL A 74 21.81 -4.40 7.04
CA VAL A 74 20.70 -3.43 6.96
C VAL A 74 20.16 -3.39 5.54
N LEU A 75 18.84 -3.40 5.41
CA LEU A 75 18.14 -3.26 4.15
C LEU A 75 17.45 -1.93 4.08
N THR A 76 17.47 -1.34 2.90
CA THR A 76 16.74 -0.10 2.60
C THR A 76 15.97 -0.25 1.30
N SER A 77 14.66 0.00 1.34
CA SER A 77 13.76 -0.16 0.19
C SER A 77 14.11 0.80 -0.95
N LEU A 78 14.01 0.37 -2.20
CA LEU A 78 14.30 1.21 -3.37
C LEU A 78 13.06 1.50 -4.22
N HIS A 79 13.09 2.63 -4.93
CA HIS A 79 12.09 2.94 -5.96
C HIS A 79 12.38 2.19 -7.27
N PHE A 80 11.89 0.96 -7.37
CA PHE A 80 12.07 0.11 -8.55
C PHE A 80 10.76 -0.09 -9.34
N LEU A 81 10.79 -0.96 -10.36
CA LEU A 81 9.58 -1.37 -11.11
C LEU A 81 8.58 -2.05 -10.16
N ASP A 82 9.05 -3.05 -9.41
CA ASP A 82 8.32 -3.66 -8.29
C ASP A 82 9.08 -3.49 -6.96
N GLN A 83 9.41 -4.56 -6.24
CA GLN A 83 10.11 -4.51 -4.96
C GLN A 83 11.63 -4.61 -5.15
N ALA A 84 12.39 -3.85 -4.37
CA ALA A 84 13.84 -3.89 -4.38
C ALA A 84 14.43 -3.33 -3.09
N TYR A 85 15.62 -3.81 -2.75
CA TYR A 85 16.40 -3.39 -1.58
C TYR A 85 17.83 -3.09 -1.97
N GLU A 86 18.42 -2.09 -1.34
CA GLU A 86 19.87 -1.96 -1.23
C GLU A 86 20.31 -2.58 0.09
N ILE A 87 21.36 -3.39 0.00
CA ILE A 87 21.95 -4.13 1.11
C ILE A 87 23.16 -3.35 1.59
N ILE A 88 23.19 -3.05 2.88
CA ILE A 88 24.28 -2.34 3.55
C ILE A 88 24.85 -3.28 4.61
N GLN A 89 26.14 -3.53 4.54
CA GLN A 89 26.91 -4.29 5.53
C GLN A 89 28.26 -3.60 5.69
N ASP A 90 28.83 -3.64 6.88
CA ASP A 90 30.15 -3.05 7.16
C ASP A 90 30.26 -1.55 6.85
N GLY A 91 29.13 -0.85 6.98
CA GLY A 91 29.05 0.58 6.72
C GLY A 91 29.13 0.97 5.23
N THR A 92 28.94 -0.01 4.33
CA THR A 92 29.02 0.18 2.88
C THR A 92 27.87 -0.52 2.14
N PRO A 93 27.30 0.09 1.08
CA PRO A 93 26.37 -0.60 0.18
C PRO A 93 27.08 -1.74 -0.58
N VAL A 94 26.66 -2.98 -0.34
CA VAL A 94 27.25 -4.18 -0.94
C VAL A 94 26.59 -4.53 -2.27
N GLY A 95 25.27 -4.42 -2.34
CA GLY A 95 24.52 -4.86 -3.50
C GLY A 95 23.06 -4.45 -3.45
N ARG A 96 22.34 -4.77 -4.51
CA ARG A 96 20.90 -4.56 -4.62
C ARG A 96 20.22 -5.85 -5.02
N VAL A 97 19.13 -6.18 -4.32
CA VAL A 97 18.22 -7.24 -4.72
C VAL A 97 16.95 -6.60 -5.25
N PHE A 98 16.42 -7.11 -6.36
CA PHE A 98 15.21 -6.58 -6.96
C PHE A 98 14.39 -7.70 -7.57
N PHE A 99 13.08 -7.55 -7.52
CA PHE A 99 12.15 -8.48 -8.13
C PHE A 99 11.95 -8.10 -9.59
N ASP A 100 12.38 -8.98 -10.48
CA ASP A 100 12.26 -8.80 -11.92
C ASP A 100 10.87 -9.25 -12.39
N MET A 101 10.10 -8.32 -12.95
CA MET A 101 8.75 -8.61 -13.44
C MET A 101 8.73 -9.40 -14.75
N TYR A 102 9.83 -9.45 -15.51
CA TYR A 102 9.89 -10.24 -16.75
C TYR A 102 10.05 -11.73 -16.47
N THR A 103 10.84 -12.07 -15.45
CA THR A 103 11.10 -13.45 -15.03
C THR A 103 10.29 -13.88 -13.81
N LEU A 104 9.59 -12.94 -13.15
CA LEU A 104 8.90 -13.13 -11.87
C LEU A 104 9.79 -13.75 -10.79
N SER A 105 11.06 -13.31 -10.76
CA SER A 105 12.08 -13.86 -9.86
C SER A 105 12.92 -12.76 -9.21
N TRP A 106 13.49 -13.04 -8.04
CA TRP A 106 14.49 -12.14 -7.46
C TRP A 106 15.81 -12.20 -8.22
N ARG A 107 16.43 -11.04 -8.42
CA ARG A 107 17.72 -10.86 -9.11
C ARG A 107 18.66 -9.98 -8.28
N PHE A 108 19.96 -10.21 -8.42
CA PHE A 108 21.00 -9.51 -7.67
C PHE A 108 21.86 -8.64 -8.59
N LYS A 109 22.16 -7.43 -8.12
CA LYS A 109 23.07 -6.47 -8.74
C LYS A 109 24.12 -6.05 -7.72
N PRO A 110 25.38 -6.49 -7.83
CA PRO A 110 26.43 -6.06 -6.93
C PRO A 110 26.71 -4.55 -7.09
N LEU A 111 27.09 -3.92 -5.99
CA LEU A 111 27.73 -2.60 -5.98
C LEU A 111 29.23 -2.80 -5.80
N ALA A 112 30.00 -1.71 -5.71
CA ALA A 112 31.46 -1.77 -5.77
C ALA A 112 32.08 -2.76 -4.76
N GLU A 113 31.63 -2.73 -3.50
CA GLU A 113 32.05 -3.68 -2.46
C GLU A 113 31.60 -5.12 -2.78
N GLY A 114 30.35 -5.33 -3.20
CA GLY A 114 29.89 -6.67 -3.59
C GLY A 114 30.64 -7.22 -4.80
N CYS A 115 31.08 -6.36 -5.73
CA CYS A 115 31.94 -6.76 -6.85
C CYS A 115 33.30 -7.24 -6.37
N ILE A 116 33.91 -6.54 -5.40
CA ILE A 116 35.19 -6.95 -4.80
C ILE A 116 35.03 -8.33 -4.18
N ARG A 117 34.00 -8.53 -3.34
CA ARG A 117 33.78 -9.81 -2.65
C ARG A 117 33.51 -10.97 -3.63
N LEU A 118 32.70 -10.75 -4.67
CA LEU A 118 32.46 -11.74 -5.71
C LEU A 118 33.73 -12.12 -6.48
N TRP A 119 34.57 -11.14 -6.81
CA TRP A 119 35.81 -11.38 -7.53
C TRP A 119 36.83 -12.11 -6.66
N GLU A 120 37.08 -11.64 -5.45
CA GLU A 120 38.09 -12.22 -4.56
C GLU A 120 37.75 -13.64 -4.12
N GLU A 121 36.49 -13.92 -3.79
CA GLU A 121 36.11 -15.22 -3.23
C GLU A 121 35.76 -16.27 -4.27
N LYS A 122 35.19 -15.85 -5.42
CA LYS A 122 34.66 -16.77 -6.42
C LYS A 122 35.24 -16.57 -7.82
N ASN A 123 36.06 -15.52 -8.04
CA ASN A 123 36.63 -15.17 -9.33
C ASN A 123 35.55 -15.02 -10.42
N ILE A 124 34.40 -14.45 -10.03
CA ILE A 124 33.28 -14.14 -10.91
C ILE A 124 33.44 -12.70 -11.40
N GLY A 125 33.70 -12.51 -12.69
CA GLY A 125 33.87 -11.18 -13.28
C GLY A 125 34.68 -11.20 -14.57
N LEU A 126 34.55 -10.16 -15.39
CA LEU A 126 35.27 -10.05 -16.66
C LEU A 126 36.57 -9.29 -16.45
N LYS A 127 37.70 -9.93 -16.77
CA LYS A 127 38.98 -9.24 -16.87
C LYS A 127 39.04 -8.45 -18.18
N VAL A 128 39.26 -7.14 -18.09
CA VAL A 128 39.28 -6.22 -19.22
C VAL A 128 40.67 -5.60 -19.37
N ASP A 129 41.16 -5.55 -20.61
CA ASP A 129 42.44 -4.90 -20.91
C ASP A 129 42.28 -3.38 -20.81
N GLY A 130 43.30 -2.70 -20.25
CA GLY A 130 43.32 -1.34 -19.69
C GLY A 130 42.97 -0.14 -20.60
N ASN A 131 42.10 -0.32 -21.60
CA ASN A 131 41.40 0.78 -22.25
C ASN A 131 40.47 1.49 -21.26
N ARG A 132 40.31 2.80 -21.41
CA ARG A 132 39.29 3.58 -20.68
C ARG A 132 37.91 2.98 -20.96
N LEU A 133 37.37 2.24 -19.98
CA LEU A 133 35.97 1.83 -19.99
C LEU A 133 35.11 3.09 -20.02
N SER A 134 34.04 3.06 -20.80
CA SER A 134 33.02 4.09 -20.77
C SER A 134 31.64 3.46 -20.66
N GLU A 135 30.80 4.05 -19.82
CA GLU A 135 29.42 3.60 -19.63
C GLU A 135 28.67 3.58 -20.97
N GLY A 136 27.92 2.52 -21.22
CA GLY A 136 27.22 2.27 -22.48
C GLY A 136 28.02 1.51 -23.54
N THR A 137 29.31 1.23 -23.31
CA THR A 137 30.11 0.40 -24.24
C THR A 137 29.73 -1.07 -24.13
N VAL A 138 29.74 -1.81 -25.25
CA VAL A 138 29.54 -3.27 -25.27
C VAL A 138 30.86 -3.98 -25.48
N LEU A 139 31.18 -4.91 -24.57
CA LEU A 139 32.39 -5.72 -24.59
C LEU A 139 32.07 -7.10 -25.18
N ASN A 140 32.77 -7.46 -26.26
CA ASN A 140 32.56 -8.72 -27.00
C ASN A 140 33.69 -9.74 -26.77
N GLY A 141 34.63 -9.42 -25.88
CA GLY A 141 35.79 -10.24 -25.58
C GLY A 141 36.31 -9.96 -24.16
N GLY A 142 37.13 -10.88 -23.66
CA GLY A 142 37.70 -10.86 -22.31
C GLY A 142 37.84 -12.27 -21.76
N SER A 143 38.75 -12.46 -20.82
CA SER A 143 38.96 -13.75 -20.17
C SER A 143 38.15 -13.81 -18.86
N CYS A 144 37.29 -14.81 -18.74
CA CYS A 144 36.54 -15.06 -17.52
C CYS A 144 36.16 -16.55 -17.40
N LYS A 145 36.29 -17.10 -16.20
CA LYS A 145 35.60 -18.33 -15.80
C LYS A 145 34.11 -18.01 -15.64
N MET A 146 33.26 -18.58 -16.50
CA MET A 146 31.79 -18.61 -16.39
C MET A 146 30.98 -17.40 -16.87
N ALA A 147 31.53 -16.20 -17.10
CA ALA A 147 30.71 -15.01 -17.46
C ALA A 147 29.74 -15.24 -18.64
N TRP A 148 30.13 -16.05 -19.63
CA TRP A 148 29.33 -16.31 -20.83
C TRP A 148 28.31 -17.45 -20.69
N GLU A 149 28.36 -18.19 -19.57
CA GLU A 149 27.43 -19.30 -19.25
C GLU A 149 26.29 -18.85 -18.33
N LEU A 150 26.34 -17.61 -17.85
CA LEU A 150 25.36 -17.05 -16.92
C LEU A 150 24.07 -16.62 -17.65
N PRO A 151 22.93 -16.55 -16.93
CA PRO A 151 21.70 -16.03 -17.47
C PRO A 151 21.86 -14.61 -18.03
N LEU A 152 21.13 -14.26 -19.09
CA LEU A 152 21.06 -12.88 -19.57
C LEU A 152 20.56 -11.93 -18.47
N GLY A 153 21.01 -10.67 -18.50
CA GLY A 153 20.74 -9.66 -17.47
C GLY A 153 21.54 -9.85 -16.19
N THR A 154 22.53 -10.75 -16.18
CA THR A 154 23.42 -10.93 -15.03
C THR A 154 24.45 -9.81 -14.93
N PHE A 155 24.61 -9.24 -13.74
CA PHE A 155 25.57 -8.19 -13.47
C PHE A 155 26.91 -8.77 -13.03
N LEU A 156 27.99 -8.34 -13.68
CA LEU A 156 29.33 -8.92 -13.51
C LEU A 156 30.34 -7.83 -13.13
N PRO A 157 31.24 -8.07 -12.16
CA PRO A 157 32.39 -7.22 -11.93
C PRO A 157 33.24 -7.08 -13.19
N LEU A 158 33.69 -5.85 -13.50
CA LEU A 158 34.72 -5.58 -14.49
C LEU A 158 36.02 -5.30 -13.75
N VAL A 159 37.08 -6.02 -14.11
CA VAL A 159 38.32 -6.08 -13.34
C VAL A 159 39.50 -5.79 -14.25
N ASP A 160 40.44 -4.98 -13.78
CA ASP A 160 41.65 -4.64 -14.53
C ASP A 160 42.70 -5.78 -14.52
N PRO A 161 43.84 -5.62 -15.22
CA PRO A 161 44.94 -6.59 -15.20
C PRO A 161 45.49 -6.93 -13.81
N ASP A 162 45.42 -5.97 -12.88
CA ASP A 162 45.94 -6.05 -11.51
C ASP A 162 44.91 -6.58 -10.50
N SER A 163 43.75 -7.05 -10.99
CA SER A 163 42.66 -7.60 -10.18
C SER A 163 41.87 -6.57 -9.37
N ASN A 164 41.94 -5.29 -9.73
CA ASN A 164 41.11 -4.24 -9.12
C ASN A 164 39.76 -4.15 -9.82
N VAL A 165 38.68 -4.01 -9.04
CA VAL A 165 37.34 -3.77 -9.58
C VAL A 165 37.25 -2.33 -10.08
N ILE A 166 37.03 -2.19 -11.40
CA ILE A 166 36.96 -0.89 -12.09
C ILE A 166 35.58 -0.59 -12.67
N GLY A 167 34.65 -1.54 -12.65
CA GLY A 167 33.30 -1.31 -13.17
C GLY A 167 32.32 -2.45 -12.96
N LEU A 168 31.11 -2.24 -13.48
CA LEU A 168 30.04 -3.22 -13.50
C LEU A 168 29.53 -3.39 -14.93
N GLY A 169 29.54 -4.62 -15.42
CA GLY A 169 28.93 -5.02 -16.68
C GLY A 169 27.57 -5.70 -16.48
N GLU A 170 26.75 -5.72 -17.52
CA GLU A 170 25.54 -6.55 -17.61
C GLU A 170 25.61 -7.43 -18.85
N LEU A 171 25.41 -8.73 -18.66
CA LEU A 171 25.42 -9.69 -19.75
C LEU A 171 24.16 -9.50 -20.62
N THR A 172 24.36 -9.21 -21.90
CA THR A 172 23.28 -9.06 -22.90
C THR A 172 23.52 -10.01 -24.06
N GLU A 173 22.53 -10.15 -24.94
CA GLU A 173 22.68 -10.93 -26.19
C GLU A 173 23.83 -10.43 -27.09
N LYS A 174 24.17 -9.14 -26.98
CA LYS A 174 25.20 -8.51 -27.82
C LYS A 174 26.61 -8.58 -27.21
N GLY A 175 26.74 -9.03 -25.97
CA GLY A 175 27.98 -8.93 -25.18
C GLY A 175 27.73 -8.32 -23.81
N ILE A 176 28.79 -7.90 -23.12
CA ILE A 176 28.70 -7.31 -21.77
C ILE A 176 28.60 -5.78 -21.88
N LEU A 177 27.45 -5.23 -21.53
CA LEU A 177 27.20 -3.78 -21.51
C LEU A 177 27.80 -3.17 -20.24
N VAL A 178 28.71 -2.20 -20.40
CA VAL A 178 29.30 -1.45 -19.27
C VAL A 178 28.24 -0.53 -18.68
N ASN A 179 27.75 -0.87 -17.48
CA ASN A 179 26.71 -0.13 -16.78
C ASN A 179 27.25 0.94 -15.84
N ARG A 180 28.45 0.73 -15.29
CA ARG A 180 29.09 1.68 -14.39
C ARG A 180 30.60 1.54 -14.44
N VAL A 181 31.32 2.65 -14.31
CA VAL A 181 32.78 2.68 -14.15
C VAL A 181 33.12 3.38 -12.83
N TRP A 182 34.12 2.85 -12.11
CA TRP A 182 34.62 3.40 -10.85
C TRP A 182 36.08 3.78 -11.00
N GLU A 183 36.46 4.94 -10.44
CA GLU A 183 37.86 5.40 -10.46
C GLU A 183 38.66 4.87 -9.27
N ASN A 184 38.07 4.86 -8.07
CA ASN A 184 38.65 4.29 -6.85
C ASN A 184 37.54 3.66 -6.02
N VAL A 185 37.72 2.40 -5.62
CA VAL A 185 36.82 1.70 -4.72
C VAL A 185 37.56 1.45 -3.42
N GLU A 186 37.19 2.18 -2.37
CA GLU A 186 37.70 1.92 -1.02
C GLU A 186 36.97 0.70 -0.44
N ARG A 187 37.76 -0.30 -0.04
CA ARG A 187 37.28 -1.46 0.71
C ARG A 187 37.13 -1.08 2.19
N MET A 188 36.07 -1.57 2.81
CA MET A 188 35.88 -1.48 4.26
C MET A 188 36.20 -2.82 4.91
N GLU A 189 37.02 -2.84 5.95
CA GLU A 189 37.18 -4.01 6.81
C GLU A 189 36.07 -4.03 7.87
N GLY A 190 35.18 -5.02 7.74
CA GLY A 190 34.14 -5.29 8.73
C GLY A 190 34.56 -6.37 9.73
N HIS A 191 33.86 -6.43 10.85
CA HIS A 191 33.98 -7.53 11.81
C HIS A 191 32.62 -7.91 12.39
N LYS A 192 32.52 -9.11 12.98
CA LYS A 192 31.27 -9.60 13.58
C LYS A 192 30.78 -8.66 14.67
N ALA A 193 29.47 -8.39 14.67
CA ALA A 193 28.80 -7.61 15.69
C ALA A 193 27.45 -8.26 16.00
N SER A 194 27.13 -8.35 17.28
CA SER A 194 25.89 -8.96 17.78
C SER A 194 24.76 -7.94 17.87
N LEU A 195 23.51 -8.42 17.97
CA LEU A 195 22.36 -7.55 18.26
C LEU A 195 22.55 -6.78 19.58
N LYS A 196 23.19 -7.39 20.57
CA LYS A 196 23.51 -6.73 21.84
C LYS A 196 24.39 -5.50 21.61
N ASP A 197 25.41 -5.61 20.77
CA ASP A 197 26.30 -4.50 20.43
C ASP A 197 25.53 -3.36 19.74
N VAL A 198 24.59 -3.69 18.86
CA VAL A 198 23.70 -2.70 18.21
C VAL A 198 22.83 -1.99 19.24
N LEU A 199 22.27 -2.72 20.20
CA LEU A 199 21.42 -2.16 21.26
C LEU A 199 22.22 -1.24 22.18
N GLU A 200 23.39 -1.68 22.67
CA GLU A 200 24.30 -0.87 23.49
C GLU A 200 24.70 0.43 22.77
N ALA A 201 25.01 0.34 21.47
CA ALA A 201 25.39 1.50 20.67
C ALA A 201 24.25 2.52 20.47
N ASN A 202 22.99 2.11 20.65
CA ASN A 202 21.80 2.92 20.36
C ASN A 202 20.90 3.21 21.58
N GLU A 203 21.24 2.73 22.77
CA GLU A 203 20.38 2.75 23.96
C GLU A 203 19.87 4.16 24.31
N HIS A 204 20.74 5.17 24.25
CA HIS A 204 20.37 6.55 24.57
C HIS A 204 19.37 7.14 23.56
N TYR A 205 19.49 6.81 22.27
CA TYR A 205 18.53 7.24 21.26
C TYR A 205 17.17 6.59 21.46
N LEU A 206 17.16 5.29 21.77
CA LEU A 206 15.93 4.52 22.02
C LEU A 206 15.21 5.03 23.27
N THR A 207 15.95 5.24 24.36
CA THR A 207 15.41 5.79 25.61
C THR A 207 14.85 7.19 25.41
N LYS A 208 15.60 8.09 24.74
CA LYS A 208 15.15 9.45 24.43
C LYS A 208 13.88 9.45 23.57
N GLY A 209 13.85 8.63 22.52
CA GLY A 209 12.70 8.48 21.63
C GLY A 209 11.46 7.97 22.37
N GLY A 210 11.63 6.92 23.19
CA GLY A 210 10.57 6.35 24.03
C GLY A 210 10.01 7.38 25.02
N SER A 211 10.87 8.09 25.75
CA SER A 211 10.46 9.12 26.70
C SER A 211 9.70 10.27 26.02
N ARG A 212 10.12 10.70 24.82
CA ARG A 212 9.40 11.73 24.05
C ARG A 212 8.00 11.26 23.66
N ALA A 213 7.86 10.03 23.17
CA ALA A 213 6.57 9.47 22.80
C ALA A 213 5.65 9.27 24.02
N CYS A 214 6.19 8.80 25.15
CA CYS A 214 5.44 8.68 26.40
C CYS A 214 4.94 10.04 26.91
N LYS A 215 5.79 11.07 26.87
CA LYS A 215 5.41 12.44 27.25
C LYS A 215 4.29 12.99 26.34
N PHE A 216 4.36 12.72 25.04
CA PHE A 216 3.32 13.10 24.08
C PHE A 216 1.98 12.41 24.40
N LEU A 217 2.00 11.10 24.68
CA LEU A 217 0.82 10.32 25.06
C LEU A 217 0.17 10.83 26.34
N LEU A 218 0.96 11.05 27.40
CA LEU A 218 0.49 11.60 28.67
C LEU A 218 -0.17 12.97 28.47
N HIS A 219 0.45 13.85 27.69
CA HIS A 219 -0.08 15.19 27.42
C HIS A 219 -1.42 15.16 26.68
N LEU A 220 -1.57 14.25 25.69
CA LEU A 220 -2.84 14.07 24.99
C LEU A 220 -3.92 13.50 25.92
N ASN A 221 -3.60 12.48 26.71
CA ASN A 221 -4.55 11.84 27.60
C ASN A 221 -5.08 12.83 28.66
N GLN A 222 -4.20 13.62 29.26
CA GLN A 222 -4.54 14.65 30.25
C GLN A 222 -5.37 15.80 29.69
N ARG A 223 -5.25 16.12 28.39
CA ARG A 223 -5.99 17.23 27.78
C ARG A 223 -7.36 16.83 27.25
N LEU A 224 -7.48 15.60 26.75
CA LEU A 224 -8.67 15.18 26.01
C LEU A 224 -9.66 14.39 26.87
N HIS A 225 -9.19 13.66 27.89
CA HIS A 225 -10.02 12.80 28.74
C HIS A 225 -10.99 11.88 27.95
N ARG A 226 -10.55 11.41 26.78
CA ARG A 226 -11.32 10.51 25.91
C ARG A 226 -10.91 9.06 26.16
N LYS A 227 -11.78 8.11 25.81
CA LYS A 227 -11.40 6.70 25.79
C LYS A 227 -10.25 6.51 24.78
N VAL A 228 -9.14 5.96 25.25
CA VAL A 228 -7.96 5.67 24.42
C VAL A 228 -8.15 4.32 23.75
N VAL A 229 -7.95 4.30 22.44
CA VAL A 229 -8.01 3.12 21.60
C VAL A 229 -6.69 2.99 20.87
N VAL A 230 -6.00 1.86 21.00
CA VAL A 230 -4.83 1.55 20.17
C VAL A 230 -5.29 0.74 18.97
N SER A 231 -5.19 1.31 17.77
CA SER A 231 -5.52 0.59 16.54
C SER A 231 -4.39 -0.37 16.19
N TYR A 232 -4.57 -1.63 16.55
CA TYR A 232 -3.57 -2.68 16.45
C TYR A 232 -3.84 -3.56 15.24
N SER A 233 -2.89 -3.58 14.30
CA SER A 233 -3.02 -4.31 13.03
C SER A 233 -2.23 -5.62 12.99
N GLY A 234 -1.69 -6.08 14.13
CA GLY A 234 -0.70 -7.17 14.15
C GLY A 234 0.65 -6.79 13.53
N GLY A 235 0.94 -5.50 13.38
CA GLY A 235 2.20 -5.00 12.81
C GLY A 235 3.20 -4.57 13.88
N LYS A 236 4.48 -4.50 13.50
CA LYS A 236 5.58 -4.04 14.37
C LYS A 236 5.36 -2.63 14.92
N ASP A 237 4.86 -1.73 14.06
CA ASP A 237 4.66 -0.32 14.39
C ASP A 237 3.52 -0.15 15.41
N SER A 238 2.43 -0.91 15.24
CA SER A 238 1.33 -0.93 16.21
C SER A 238 1.71 -1.60 17.54
N LEU A 239 2.65 -2.55 17.53
CA LEU A 239 3.17 -3.17 18.74
C LEU A 239 4.02 -2.18 19.55
N VAL A 240 4.95 -1.47 18.91
CA VAL A 240 5.71 -0.40 19.59
C VAL A 240 4.79 0.65 20.19
N LEU A 241 3.78 1.09 19.43
CA LEU A 241 2.79 2.03 19.92
C LEU A 241 2.04 1.51 21.15
N LEU A 242 1.61 0.25 21.13
CA LEU A 242 0.94 -0.38 22.26
C LEU A 242 1.84 -0.38 23.50
N LEU A 243 3.10 -0.79 23.35
CA LEU A 243 4.08 -0.82 24.44
C LEU A 243 4.33 0.57 25.03
N LEU A 244 4.47 1.60 24.19
CA LEU A 244 4.62 2.98 24.64
C LEU A 244 3.38 3.48 25.38
N THR A 245 2.18 3.05 24.95
CA THR A 245 0.92 3.40 25.61
C THR A 245 0.84 2.78 27.00
N LEU A 246 1.17 1.50 27.14
CA LEU A 246 1.22 0.81 28.43
C LEU A 246 2.31 1.37 29.35
N LYS A 247 3.49 1.69 28.79
CA LYS A 247 4.59 2.34 29.52
C LYS A 247 4.22 3.73 30.04
N SER A 248 3.27 4.40 29.40
CA SER A 248 2.66 5.64 29.87
C SER A 248 1.57 5.45 30.94
N GLU A 249 1.37 4.25 31.46
CA GLU A 249 0.30 3.91 32.43
C GLU A 249 -1.10 4.22 31.89
N ILE A 250 -1.27 4.18 30.56
CA ILE A 250 -2.56 4.34 29.90
C ILE A 250 -3.03 2.96 29.49
N GLU A 251 -4.12 2.47 30.10
CA GLU A 251 -4.76 1.22 29.69
C GLU A 251 -5.69 1.47 28.49
N PRO A 252 -5.36 0.99 27.27
CA PRO A 252 -6.15 1.25 26.08
C PRO A 252 -7.18 0.13 25.83
N LEU A 253 -8.22 0.44 25.06
CA LEU A 253 -8.91 -0.61 24.30
C LEU A 253 -8.03 -1.01 23.12
N LEU A 254 -7.72 -2.29 23.00
CA LEU A 254 -6.99 -2.79 21.85
C LEU A 254 -7.99 -3.00 20.71
N PHE A 255 -7.86 -2.26 19.61
CA PHE A 255 -8.80 -2.32 18.50
C PHE A 255 -8.20 -3.02 17.30
N PHE A 256 -8.83 -4.09 16.84
CA PHE A 256 -8.49 -4.79 15.61
C PHE A 256 -9.63 -4.65 14.60
N ASN A 257 -9.27 -4.40 13.35
CA ASN A 257 -10.21 -4.36 12.24
C ASN A 257 -9.98 -5.60 11.40
N ASP A 258 -10.84 -6.60 11.59
CA ASP A 258 -10.81 -7.82 10.83
C ASP A 258 -11.56 -7.61 9.51
N THR A 259 -10.80 -7.52 8.42
CA THR A 259 -11.38 -7.33 7.10
C THR A 259 -11.93 -8.60 6.46
N GLY A 260 -11.70 -9.76 7.09
CA GLY A 260 -11.89 -11.07 6.47
C GLY A 260 -10.86 -11.40 5.39
N LEU A 261 -9.83 -10.57 5.23
CA LEU A 261 -8.78 -10.68 4.20
C LEU A 261 -7.38 -10.65 4.79
N GLU A 262 -7.24 -10.74 6.11
CA GLU A 262 -5.94 -10.75 6.77
C GLU A 262 -5.28 -12.14 6.64
N MET A 263 -3.96 -12.19 6.75
CA MET A 263 -3.24 -13.46 6.84
C MET A 263 -3.59 -14.19 8.15
N PRO A 264 -3.67 -15.53 8.17
CA PRO A 264 -3.98 -16.29 9.39
C PRO A 264 -3.06 -15.93 10.56
N GLU A 265 -1.75 -15.81 10.31
CA GLU A 265 -0.76 -15.45 11.34
C GLU A 265 -1.01 -14.05 11.92
N THR A 266 -1.61 -13.15 11.16
CA THR A 266 -1.97 -11.80 11.63
C THR A 266 -3.12 -11.86 12.63
N VAL A 267 -4.16 -12.62 12.31
CA VAL A 267 -5.31 -12.79 13.22
C VAL A 267 -4.85 -13.48 14.50
N GLU A 268 -4.08 -14.56 14.39
CA GLU A 268 -3.53 -15.27 15.55
C GLU A 268 -2.63 -14.36 16.40
N ASN A 269 -1.72 -13.60 15.77
CA ASN A 269 -0.85 -12.67 16.46
C ASN A 269 -1.63 -11.63 17.28
N VAL A 270 -2.70 -11.06 16.72
CA VAL A 270 -3.56 -10.09 17.42
C VAL A 270 -4.18 -10.68 18.68
N HIS A 271 -4.76 -11.88 18.59
CA HIS A 271 -5.34 -12.55 19.74
C HIS A 271 -4.28 -12.93 20.78
N ASN A 272 -3.12 -13.41 20.35
CA ASN A 272 -2.00 -13.76 21.22
C ASN A 272 -1.49 -12.53 21.98
N VAL A 273 -1.26 -11.40 21.31
CA VAL A 273 -0.82 -10.15 21.94
C VAL A 273 -1.86 -9.63 22.93
N ALA A 274 -3.15 -9.63 22.56
CA ALA A 274 -4.22 -9.22 23.46
C ALA A 274 -4.25 -10.07 24.75
N SER A 275 -4.15 -11.39 24.59
CA SER A 275 -4.17 -12.35 25.70
C SER A 275 -2.93 -12.21 26.61
N LYS A 276 -1.73 -12.23 26.03
CA LYS A 276 -0.46 -12.14 26.78
C LYS A 276 -0.32 -10.82 27.55
N LEU A 277 -0.87 -9.73 27.04
CA LEU A 277 -0.85 -8.42 27.69
C LEU A 277 -2.10 -8.14 28.54
N GLY A 278 -3.06 -9.07 28.63
CA GLY A 278 -4.26 -8.92 29.44
C GLY A 278 -5.20 -7.80 29.00
N LEU A 279 -5.25 -7.48 27.71
CA LEU A 279 -5.97 -6.33 27.17
C LEU A 279 -7.36 -6.69 26.63
N LYS A 280 -8.32 -5.78 26.82
CA LYS A 280 -9.64 -5.89 26.19
C LYS A 280 -9.53 -5.66 24.68
N LEU A 281 -9.66 -6.75 23.92
CA LEU A 281 -9.73 -6.74 22.46
C LEU A 281 -11.13 -6.35 21.97
N LEU A 282 -11.19 -5.35 21.10
CA LEU A 282 -12.37 -4.90 20.39
C LEU A 282 -12.17 -5.19 18.89
N VAL A 283 -12.98 -6.10 18.35
CA VAL A 283 -12.90 -6.50 16.94
C VAL A 283 -14.02 -5.83 16.14
N ALA A 284 -13.66 -5.11 15.08
CA ALA A 284 -14.59 -4.71 14.03
C ALA A 284 -14.50 -5.73 12.90
N ASP A 285 -15.50 -6.63 12.82
CA ASP A 285 -15.57 -7.67 11.81
C ASP A 285 -16.33 -7.19 10.55
N ALA A 286 -15.69 -7.33 9.39
CA ALA A 286 -16.29 -7.04 8.09
C ALA A 286 -17.08 -8.24 7.50
N GLY A 287 -16.88 -9.45 8.01
CA GLY A 287 -17.47 -10.69 7.52
C GLY A 287 -17.25 -10.88 6.01
N GLY A 288 -18.25 -11.43 5.33
CA GLY A 288 -18.24 -11.63 3.87
C GLY A 288 -18.40 -10.36 3.02
N SER A 289 -18.31 -9.16 3.60
CA SER A 289 -18.59 -7.89 2.89
C SER A 289 -17.72 -7.71 1.65
N PHE A 290 -16.46 -8.17 1.66
CA PHE A 290 -15.61 -8.06 0.48
C PHE A 290 -16.22 -8.78 -0.72
N TRP A 291 -16.55 -10.06 -0.56
CA TRP A 291 -17.06 -10.91 -1.65
C TRP A 291 -18.42 -10.44 -2.17
N GLN A 292 -19.31 -9.97 -1.28
CA GLN A 292 -20.60 -9.38 -1.68
C GLN A 292 -20.46 -8.15 -2.58
N TYR A 293 -19.43 -7.33 -2.34
CA TYR A 293 -19.15 -6.14 -3.14
C TYR A 293 -18.30 -6.46 -4.38
N PHE A 294 -17.47 -7.50 -4.34
CA PHE A 294 -16.66 -7.95 -5.47
C PHE A 294 -17.51 -8.24 -6.71
N GLU A 295 -18.68 -8.87 -6.55
CA GLU A 295 -19.62 -9.13 -7.67
C GLU A 295 -20.03 -7.87 -8.44
N SER A 296 -20.16 -6.73 -7.74
CA SER A 296 -20.69 -5.49 -8.32
C SER A 296 -19.62 -4.48 -8.69
N PHE A 297 -18.49 -4.49 -7.98
CA PHE A 297 -17.39 -3.53 -8.15
C PHE A 297 -16.19 -4.15 -8.87
N GLY A 298 -16.11 -5.47 -8.93
CA GLY A 298 -14.95 -6.20 -9.42
C GLY A 298 -13.72 -6.07 -8.51
N PRO A 299 -12.56 -6.52 -9.00
CA PRO A 299 -11.31 -6.48 -8.27
C PRO A 299 -10.95 -5.05 -7.81
N PRO A 300 -10.51 -4.88 -6.55
CA PRO A 300 -10.00 -3.58 -6.10
C PRO A 300 -8.69 -3.26 -6.83
N ALA A 301 -8.40 -1.97 -7.00
CA ALA A 301 -7.12 -1.49 -7.54
C ALA A 301 -6.53 -0.38 -6.66
N ARG A 302 -5.27 -0.02 -6.91
CA ARG A 302 -4.53 1.04 -6.18
C ARG A 302 -5.24 2.38 -6.25
N ASP A 303 -5.81 2.68 -7.41
CA ASP A 303 -6.64 3.84 -7.74
C ASP A 303 -8.15 3.61 -7.49
N TYR A 304 -8.54 2.39 -7.11
CA TYR A 304 -9.93 1.94 -6.93
C TYR A 304 -10.11 1.09 -5.66
N ARG A 305 -9.70 1.66 -4.51
CA ARG A 305 -9.66 0.97 -3.20
C ARG A 305 -11.02 0.93 -2.50
N TRP A 306 -12.04 0.35 -3.12
CA TRP A 306 -13.37 0.25 -2.52
C TRP A 306 -13.42 -0.63 -1.28
N CYS A 307 -12.60 -1.68 -1.23
CA CYS A 307 -12.45 -2.58 -0.10
C CYS A 307 -12.10 -1.82 1.20
N CYS A 308 -11.24 -0.80 1.15
CA CYS A 308 -10.92 0.01 2.33
C CYS A 308 -12.15 0.69 2.94
N LYS A 309 -13.13 1.10 2.13
CA LYS A 309 -14.33 1.76 2.65
C LYS A 309 -15.25 0.76 3.33
N VAL A 310 -15.55 -0.34 2.64
CA VAL A 310 -16.54 -1.33 3.09
C VAL A 310 -16.00 -2.28 4.16
N CYS A 311 -14.74 -2.70 4.05
CA CYS A 311 -14.14 -3.64 5.00
C CYS A 311 -13.43 -2.93 6.16
N LYS A 312 -12.87 -1.72 5.96
CA LYS A 312 -12.12 -1.04 7.04
C LYS A 312 -12.89 0.08 7.70
N LEU A 313 -13.16 1.15 6.96
CA LEU A 313 -13.62 2.41 7.54
C LEU A 313 -15.03 2.33 8.15
N ILE A 314 -15.96 1.65 7.48
CA ILE A 314 -17.35 1.51 7.94
C ILE A 314 -17.43 0.65 9.22
N PRO A 315 -16.87 -0.58 9.27
CA PRO A 315 -16.84 -1.38 10.49
C PRO A 315 -16.17 -0.66 11.66
N THR A 316 -15.04 0.04 11.44
CA THR A 316 -14.40 0.86 12.48
C THR A 316 -15.33 1.97 12.97
N SER A 317 -15.95 2.72 12.07
CA SER A 317 -16.81 3.84 12.46
C SER A 317 -17.96 3.39 13.35
N ARG A 318 -18.63 2.29 13.00
CA ARG A 318 -19.72 1.70 13.80
C ARG A 318 -19.25 1.28 15.19
N THR A 319 -18.10 0.61 15.22
CA THR A 319 -17.50 0.12 16.45
C THR A 319 -17.09 1.26 17.37
N PHE A 320 -16.62 2.38 16.84
CA PHE A 320 -16.27 3.55 17.66
C PHE A 320 -17.49 4.35 18.11
N LEU A 321 -18.57 4.42 17.32
CA LEU A 321 -19.78 5.15 17.68
C LEU A 321 -20.41 4.65 19.00
N SER A 322 -20.30 3.36 19.32
CA SER A 322 -20.79 2.81 20.59
C SER A 322 -19.99 3.28 21.82
N TYR A 323 -18.82 3.90 21.62
CA TYR A 323 -17.96 4.45 22.68
C TYR A 323 -17.93 5.99 22.69
N GLY A 324 -18.71 6.66 21.84
CA GLY A 324 -18.67 8.12 21.69
C GLY A 324 -17.40 8.61 21.00
N GLU A 325 -16.87 9.77 21.43
CA GLU A 325 -15.60 10.28 20.89
C GLU A 325 -14.39 9.56 21.52
N VAL A 326 -13.53 9.02 20.67
CA VAL A 326 -12.33 8.26 21.08
C VAL A 326 -11.04 8.96 20.64
N LEU A 327 -9.97 8.74 21.39
CA LEU A 327 -8.59 9.01 20.95
C LEU A 327 -8.03 7.72 20.33
N SER A 328 -7.96 7.68 19.01
CA SER A 328 -7.44 6.54 18.25
C SER A 328 -5.94 6.72 17.99
N LEU A 329 -5.11 5.92 18.63
CA LEU A 329 -3.68 5.88 18.43
C LEU A 329 -3.36 4.95 17.25
N VAL A 330 -2.51 5.42 16.31
CA VAL A 330 -2.09 4.66 15.13
C VAL A 330 -0.58 4.68 14.94
N GLY A 331 -0.01 3.57 14.48
CA GLY A 331 1.44 3.42 14.24
C GLY A 331 1.94 4.03 12.92
N GLN A 332 1.26 5.06 12.39
CA GLN A 332 1.65 5.68 11.11
C GLN A 332 2.95 6.47 11.27
N ARG A 333 3.92 6.29 10.36
CA ARG A 333 5.19 7.04 10.35
C ARG A 333 5.37 7.88 9.08
N ARG A 334 6.02 9.03 9.21
CA ARG A 334 6.33 9.97 8.11
C ARG A 334 7.21 9.34 7.03
N ARG A 335 8.08 8.39 7.41
CA ARG A 335 9.04 7.73 6.51
C ARG A 335 8.46 6.59 5.67
N GLU A 336 7.20 6.21 5.89
CA GLU A 336 6.58 5.10 5.14
C GLU A 336 6.20 5.44 3.70
N SER A 337 5.90 6.70 3.39
CA SER A 337 5.58 7.12 2.02
C SER A 337 5.68 8.64 1.84
N PRO A 338 5.84 9.13 0.59
CA PRO A 338 5.82 10.57 0.30
C PRO A 338 4.56 11.30 0.78
N GLU A 339 3.40 10.63 0.75
CA GLU A 339 2.14 11.19 1.26
C GLU A 339 2.15 11.30 2.79
N ARG A 340 2.69 10.28 3.50
CA ARG A 340 2.78 10.27 4.96
C ARG A 340 3.82 11.26 5.49
N ALA A 341 4.82 11.62 4.70
CA ALA A 341 5.82 12.64 5.08
C ALA A 341 5.20 14.00 5.43
N ARG A 342 3.99 14.29 4.92
CA ARG A 342 3.24 15.54 5.18
C ARG A 342 2.20 15.39 6.30
N SER A 343 2.10 14.22 6.92
CA SER A 343 1.06 13.94 7.93
C SER A 343 1.34 14.67 9.25
N GLN A 344 0.26 15.20 9.83
CA GLN A 344 0.27 15.80 11.17
C GLN A 344 0.33 14.72 12.25
N ASP A 345 0.81 15.07 13.44
CA ASP A 345 0.89 14.13 14.56
C ASP A 345 -0.49 13.84 15.18
N VAL A 346 -1.42 14.79 15.08
CA VAL A 346 -2.80 14.67 15.53
C VAL A 346 -3.73 15.22 14.45
N TRP A 347 -4.76 14.49 14.08
CA TRP A 347 -5.74 14.92 13.07
C TRP A 347 -7.11 14.28 13.32
N ARG A 348 -8.16 14.86 12.73
CA ARG A 348 -9.50 14.24 12.74
C ARG A 348 -9.72 13.42 11.48
N ASN A 349 -10.19 12.18 11.63
CA ASN A 349 -10.46 11.34 10.47
C ASN A 349 -11.73 11.84 9.74
N TYR A 350 -11.64 12.04 8.42
CA TYR A 350 -12.78 12.48 7.63
C TYR A 350 -13.94 11.48 7.68
N TRP A 351 -13.66 10.18 7.61
CA TRP A 351 -14.64 9.09 7.55
C TRP A 351 -15.14 8.64 8.92
N ILE A 352 -14.29 8.70 9.95
CA ILE A 352 -14.62 8.27 11.31
C ILE A 352 -14.66 9.51 12.21
N LYS A 353 -15.80 10.22 12.22
CA LYS A 353 -15.93 11.51 12.93
C LYS A 353 -15.73 11.41 14.45
N SER A 354 -16.06 10.24 15.01
CA SER A 354 -15.88 9.91 16.42
C SER A 354 -14.40 9.72 16.80
N ALA A 355 -13.47 9.63 15.84
CA ALA A 355 -12.05 9.45 16.13
C ALA A 355 -11.25 10.75 15.95
N LEU A 356 -10.65 11.22 17.04
CA LEU A 356 -9.43 12.01 16.96
C LEU A 356 -8.25 11.03 16.87
N VAL A 357 -7.43 11.16 15.84
CA VAL A 357 -6.33 10.23 15.56
C VAL A 357 -5.01 10.87 15.95
N ALA A 358 -4.11 10.10 16.57
CA ALA A 358 -2.76 10.54 16.88
C ALA A 358 -1.71 9.46 16.57
N SER A 359 -0.52 9.89 16.14
CA SER A 359 0.65 9.01 15.97
C SER A 359 1.83 9.46 16.83
N PRO A 360 2.04 8.85 18.01
CA PRO A 360 3.16 9.16 18.90
C PRO A 360 4.55 8.83 18.32
N ILE A 361 4.61 7.92 17.34
CA ILE A 361 5.86 7.44 16.72
C ILE A 361 6.04 7.99 15.31
N ASN A 362 5.36 9.09 14.95
CA ASN A 362 5.31 9.60 13.58
C ASN A 362 6.70 9.89 12.97
N ASP A 363 7.66 10.30 13.81
CA ASP A 363 9.03 10.62 13.41
C ASP A 363 10.01 9.44 13.46
N TRP A 364 9.57 8.26 13.91
CA TRP A 364 10.46 7.11 14.09
C TRP A 364 10.85 6.47 12.75
N SER A 365 12.10 6.01 12.65
CA SER A 365 12.55 5.16 11.55
C SER A 365 12.16 3.70 11.78
N MET A 366 12.16 2.90 10.72
CA MET A 366 11.90 1.47 10.83
C MET A 366 12.98 0.76 11.66
N LEU A 367 14.25 1.16 11.50
CA LEU A 367 15.36 0.72 12.35
C LEU A 367 15.06 1.00 13.83
N GLN A 368 14.60 2.21 14.18
CA GLN A 368 14.27 2.55 15.56
C GLN A 368 13.14 1.69 16.12
N VAL A 369 12.09 1.42 15.32
CA VAL A 369 10.97 0.54 15.70
C VAL A 369 11.48 -0.86 16.05
N TRP A 370 12.30 -1.46 15.18
CA TRP A 370 12.85 -2.79 15.40
C TRP A 370 13.78 -2.87 16.62
N LEU A 371 14.71 -1.91 16.74
CA LEU A 371 15.62 -1.86 17.88
C LEU A 371 14.87 -1.62 19.19
N TYR A 372 13.79 -0.84 19.18
CA TYR A 372 12.97 -0.65 20.38
C TYR A 372 12.25 -1.93 20.80
N LEU A 373 11.72 -2.72 19.85
CA LEU A 373 11.12 -4.02 20.15
C LEU A 373 12.15 -4.99 20.74
N ALA A 374 13.34 -5.04 20.15
CA ALA A 374 14.44 -5.86 20.66
C ALA A 374 14.90 -5.43 22.06
N MET A 375 15.10 -4.13 22.30
CA MET A 375 15.49 -3.58 23.60
C MET A 375 14.49 -3.90 24.72
N ASN A 376 13.20 -4.01 24.40
CA ASN A 376 12.15 -4.32 25.38
C ASN A 376 11.80 -5.82 25.43
N ASN A 377 12.58 -6.70 24.78
CA ASN A 377 12.34 -8.15 24.72
C ASN A 377 10.96 -8.53 24.14
N MET A 378 10.52 -7.82 23.09
CA MET A 378 9.18 -7.98 22.50
C MET A 378 9.19 -8.67 21.13
N MET A 379 10.34 -9.23 20.72
CA MET A 379 10.49 -9.89 19.41
C MET A 379 9.56 -11.11 19.26
N ASP A 380 9.27 -11.85 20.33
CA ASP A 380 8.38 -13.01 20.31
C ASP A 380 6.88 -12.64 20.14
N LEU A 381 6.53 -11.36 20.28
CA LEU A 381 5.18 -10.84 20.02
C LEU A 381 5.07 -10.23 18.62
N VAL A 382 6.18 -10.11 17.90
CA VAL A 382 6.16 -9.63 16.53
C VAL A 382 5.51 -10.68 15.63
N ASN A 383 4.70 -10.21 14.69
CA ASN A 383 4.06 -11.09 13.73
C ASN A 383 5.12 -11.86 12.91
N PRO A 384 5.02 -13.20 12.85
CA PRO A 384 6.06 -14.04 12.27
C PRO A 384 6.29 -13.80 10.78
N LEU A 385 5.33 -13.22 10.05
CA LEU A 385 5.47 -12.92 8.62
C LEU A 385 6.64 -11.97 8.32
N TYR A 386 7.01 -11.08 9.26
CA TYR A 386 8.21 -10.24 9.06
C TYR A 386 9.48 -11.07 8.90
N PHE A 387 9.60 -12.18 9.62
CA PHE A 387 10.74 -13.09 9.51
C PHE A 387 10.67 -14.01 8.29
N LYS A 388 9.53 -14.04 7.58
CA LYS A 388 9.33 -14.76 6.31
C LYS A 388 9.55 -13.89 5.07
N GLY A 389 9.99 -12.63 5.23
CA GLY A 389 10.32 -11.72 4.12
C GLY A 389 9.27 -10.64 3.81
N PHE A 390 8.24 -10.47 4.66
CA PHE A 390 7.28 -9.37 4.50
C PHE A 390 7.80 -8.07 5.14
N ASP A 391 7.75 -6.97 4.40
CA ASP A 391 8.06 -5.62 4.92
C ASP A 391 6.89 -4.95 5.63
N ARG A 392 5.69 -5.26 5.14
CA ARG A 392 4.42 -4.73 5.62
C ARG A 392 3.41 -5.87 5.66
N ILE A 393 2.61 -5.84 6.71
CA ILE A 393 1.54 -6.79 6.93
C ILE A 393 0.20 -6.10 6.73
N GLY A 394 -0.69 -6.77 6.02
CA GLY A 394 -2.05 -6.34 5.75
C GLY A 394 -2.80 -7.43 5.01
N CYS A 395 -3.81 -7.02 4.22
CA CYS A 395 -4.63 -7.99 3.51
C CYS A 395 -3.82 -8.74 2.43
N PHE A 396 -3.98 -10.05 2.33
CA PHE A 396 -3.15 -10.93 1.49
C PHE A 396 -3.17 -10.58 0.00
N MET A 397 -4.29 -10.03 -0.47
CA MET A 397 -4.54 -9.60 -1.86
C MET A 397 -4.59 -8.07 -2.01
N CYS A 398 -3.97 -7.30 -1.10
CA CYS A 398 -4.10 -5.85 -1.14
C CYS A 398 -3.52 -5.28 -2.45
N PRO A 399 -4.25 -4.46 -3.23
CA PRO A 399 -3.72 -3.95 -4.49
C PRO A 399 -2.49 -3.04 -4.32
N THR A 400 -2.24 -2.52 -3.12
CA THR A 400 -1.04 -1.72 -2.83
C THR A 400 0.21 -2.56 -2.59
N CYS A 401 0.06 -3.87 -2.39
CA CYS A 401 1.17 -4.80 -2.26
C CYS A 401 1.94 -4.92 -3.58
N ARG A 402 3.18 -5.38 -3.46
CA ARG A 402 4.11 -5.63 -4.58
C ARG A 402 3.86 -7.01 -5.19
N THR A 403 4.32 -7.22 -6.42
CA THR A 403 4.24 -8.54 -7.06
C THR A 403 5.06 -9.56 -6.27
N ALA A 404 6.26 -9.19 -5.83
CA ALA A 404 7.08 -10.02 -4.95
C ALA A 404 6.33 -10.50 -3.69
N GLU A 405 5.57 -9.61 -3.04
CA GLU A 405 4.74 -9.98 -1.89
C GLU A 405 3.65 -11.00 -2.25
N PHE A 406 3.03 -10.89 -3.42
CA PHE A 406 2.03 -11.85 -3.87
C PHE A 406 2.61 -13.23 -4.13
N ASN A 407 3.77 -13.31 -4.79
CA ASN A 407 4.48 -14.59 -4.97
C ASN A 407 4.82 -15.24 -3.62
N LEU A 408 5.16 -14.43 -2.61
CA LEU A 408 5.40 -14.92 -1.26
C LEU A 408 4.11 -15.42 -0.58
N VAL A 409 2.99 -14.72 -0.77
CA VAL A 409 1.67 -15.17 -0.29
C VAL A 409 1.28 -16.49 -0.95
N GLU A 410 1.42 -16.62 -2.27
CA GLU A 410 1.14 -17.84 -3.03
C GLU A 410 1.98 -19.03 -2.52
N LYS A 411 3.27 -18.80 -2.27
CA LYS A 411 4.18 -19.82 -1.73
C LYS A 411 3.79 -20.27 -0.32
N LEU A 412 3.38 -19.34 0.55
CA LEU A 412 3.10 -19.63 1.96
C LEU A 412 1.67 -20.11 2.21
N HIS A 413 0.70 -19.62 1.43
CA HIS A 413 -0.73 -19.91 1.57
C HIS A 413 -1.37 -20.17 0.21
N PRO A 414 -1.03 -21.29 -0.45
CA PRO A 414 -1.49 -21.58 -1.81
C PRO A 414 -3.02 -21.64 -1.92
N ASP A 415 -3.72 -22.17 -0.92
CA ASP A 415 -5.19 -22.25 -0.93
C ASP A 415 -5.85 -20.86 -0.85
N LEU A 416 -5.28 -19.97 -0.03
CA LEU A 416 -5.78 -18.60 0.12
C LEU A 416 -5.58 -17.82 -1.19
N TRP A 417 -4.41 -17.99 -1.81
CA TRP A 417 -4.09 -17.39 -3.10
C TRP A 417 -4.93 -17.94 -4.24
N PHE A 418 -5.09 -19.27 -4.31
CA PHE A 418 -5.87 -19.95 -5.34
C PHE A 418 -7.31 -19.44 -5.41
N ASN A 419 -7.99 -19.29 -4.27
CA ASN A 419 -9.36 -18.77 -4.23
C ASN A 419 -9.47 -17.35 -4.79
N TRP A 420 -8.46 -16.52 -4.53
CA TRP A 420 -8.38 -15.17 -5.08
C TRP A 420 -8.10 -15.17 -6.58
N GLU A 421 -7.12 -15.95 -7.00
CA GLU A 421 -6.72 -16.05 -8.40
C GLU A 421 -7.85 -16.63 -9.27
N ASP A 422 -8.56 -17.66 -8.80
CA ASP A 422 -9.74 -18.23 -9.47
C ASP A 422 -10.83 -17.18 -9.66
N SER A 423 -11.09 -16.35 -8.65
CA SER A 423 -12.03 -15.23 -8.74
C SER A 423 -11.62 -14.20 -9.79
N LEU A 424 -10.31 -13.89 -9.89
CA LEU A 424 -9.77 -13.00 -10.92
C LEU A 424 -9.86 -13.61 -12.32
N ARG A 425 -9.57 -14.91 -12.46
CA ARG A 425 -9.62 -15.61 -13.75
C ARG A 425 -11.05 -15.70 -14.28
N LYS A 426 -12.03 -16.00 -13.42
CA LYS A 426 -13.46 -15.94 -13.78
C LYS A 426 -13.84 -14.55 -14.25
N TRP A 427 -13.45 -13.52 -13.49
CA TRP A 427 -13.70 -12.13 -13.85
C TRP A 427 -13.10 -11.73 -15.20
N ALA A 428 -11.85 -12.14 -15.46
CA ALA A 428 -11.14 -11.89 -16.70
C ALA A 428 -11.80 -12.60 -17.89
N CYS A 429 -12.17 -13.88 -17.72
CA CYS A 429 -12.82 -14.70 -18.73
C CYS A 429 -14.17 -14.12 -19.18
N GLU A 430 -15.03 -13.71 -18.25
CA GLU A 430 -16.33 -13.09 -18.54
C GLU A 430 -16.22 -11.80 -19.37
N ARG A 431 -15.03 -11.18 -19.41
CA ARG A 431 -14.79 -9.87 -20.04
C ARG A 431 -13.76 -9.93 -21.17
N ASN A 432 -13.36 -11.14 -21.59
CA ASN A 432 -12.34 -11.37 -22.62
C ASN A 432 -11.01 -10.64 -22.31
N ILE A 433 -10.63 -10.59 -21.04
CA ILE A 433 -9.34 -10.00 -20.61
C ILE A 433 -8.26 -11.09 -20.69
N PRO A 434 -7.06 -10.81 -21.25
CA PRO A 434 -5.97 -11.77 -21.33
C PRO A 434 -5.52 -12.33 -19.97
N ASN A 435 -5.03 -13.57 -19.94
CA ASN A 435 -4.58 -14.23 -18.71
C ASN A 435 -3.38 -13.52 -18.06
N GLU A 436 -2.54 -12.88 -18.86
CA GLU A 436 -1.40 -12.07 -18.44
C GLU A 436 -1.81 -10.97 -17.46
N TRP A 437 -3.05 -10.47 -17.56
CA TRP A 437 -3.60 -9.51 -16.61
C TRP A 437 -3.65 -10.03 -15.17
N VAL A 438 -3.94 -11.33 -15.00
CA VAL A 438 -3.91 -12.02 -13.72
C VAL A 438 -2.47 -12.36 -13.34
N SER A 439 -1.72 -13.00 -14.25
CA SER A 439 -0.37 -13.51 -14.00
C SER A 439 0.65 -12.43 -13.63
N TYR A 440 0.54 -11.23 -14.21
CA TYR A 440 1.38 -10.07 -13.85
C TYR A 440 0.72 -9.12 -12.84
N HIS A 441 -0.42 -9.53 -12.26
CA HIS A 441 -1.20 -8.80 -11.28
C HIS A 441 -1.54 -7.36 -11.69
N LEU A 442 -1.93 -7.20 -12.96
CA LEU A 442 -2.22 -5.92 -13.59
C LEU A 442 -3.61 -5.39 -13.19
N TRP A 443 -4.48 -6.26 -12.67
CA TRP A 443 -5.74 -5.92 -12.01
C TRP A 443 -5.59 -4.85 -10.91
N ARG A 444 -4.38 -4.62 -10.39
CA ARG A 444 -4.06 -3.59 -9.41
C ARG A 444 -4.18 -2.15 -9.92
N TRP A 445 -4.42 -1.92 -11.21
CA TRP A 445 -4.57 -0.57 -11.77
C TRP A 445 -5.77 -0.48 -12.69
N LEU A 446 -6.60 0.56 -12.52
CA LEU A 446 -7.52 0.96 -13.59
C LEU A 446 -6.77 1.70 -14.70
N LYS A 447 -5.84 2.57 -14.29
CA LYS A 447 -4.90 3.25 -15.20
C LYS A 447 -3.47 2.92 -14.80
N PRO A 448 -2.78 2.04 -15.54
CA PRO A 448 -1.39 1.70 -15.25
C PRO A 448 -0.49 2.95 -15.23
N PRO A 449 0.42 3.09 -14.25
CA PRO A 449 1.39 4.18 -14.23
C PRO A 449 2.44 3.97 -15.33
N GLY A 450 3.09 5.04 -15.79
CA GLY A 450 3.97 5.00 -16.96
C GLY A 450 5.08 3.95 -16.95
N LYS A 451 5.63 3.60 -15.78
CA LYS A 451 6.60 2.48 -15.67
C LYS A 451 5.97 1.12 -15.97
N ILE A 452 4.74 0.88 -15.49
CA ILE A 452 3.99 -0.35 -15.75
C ILE A 452 3.51 -0.36 -17.20
N SER A 453 3.03 0.77 -17.75
CA SER A 453 2.67 0.85 -19.17
C SER A 453 3.84 0.53 -20.11
N ARG A 454 5.06 0.98 -19.77
CA ARG A 454 6.27 0.61 -20.54
C ARG A 454 6.57 -0.88 -20.45
N PHE A 455 6.41 -1.46 -19.26
CA PHE A 455 6.56 -2.90 -19.06
C PHE A 455 5.55 -3.70 -19.91
N THR A 456 4.27 -3.35 -19.84
CA THR A 456 3.19 -4.04 -20.57
C THR A 456 3.38 -3.94 -22.08
N ASN A 457 3.75 -2.75 -22.58
CA ASN A 457 4.07 -2.58 -24.00
C ASN A 457 5.30 -3.41 -24.42
N GLY A 458 6.30 -3.52 -23.53
CA GLY A 458 7.51 -4.32 -23.76
C GLY A 458 7.24 -5.81 -23.88
N ILE A 459 6.17 -6.32 -23.26
CA ILE A 459 5.71 -7.71 -23.40
C ILE A 459 4.58 -7.88 -24.42
N GLY A 460 4.26 -6.84 -25.21
CA GLY A 460 3.21 -6.89 -26.23
C GLY A 460 1.77 -6.88 -25.68
N LEU A 461 1.58 -6.48 -24.42
CA LEU A 461 0.27 -6.42 -23.78
C LEU A 461 -0.25 -4.97 -23.73
N GLU A 462 -1.31 -4.69 -24.49
CA GLU A 462 -2.05 -3.43 -24.39
C GLU A 462 -3.13 -3.52 -23.31
N ILE A 463 -2.90 -2.85 -22.17
CA ILE A 463 -3.93 -2.66 -21.14
C ILE A 463 -4.68 -1.37 -21.45
N ASN A 464 -5.80 -1.48 -22.14
CA ASN A 464 -6.58 -0.33 -22.55
C ASN A 464 -7.38 0.30 -21.40
N ALA A 465 -7.59 1.62 -21.49
CA ALA A 465 -8.41 2.40 -20.56
C ALA A 465 -9.87 1.92 -20.46
N GLU A 466 -10.33 1.11 -21.42
CA GLU A 466 -11.64 0.44 -21.39
C GLU A 466 -11.82 -0.46 -20.18
N GLU A 467 -10.75 -1.00 -19.59
CA GLU A 467 -10.83 -1.85 -18.40
C GLU A 467 -11.44 -1.10 -17.20
N ALA A 468 -11.07 0.18 -17.02
CA ALA A 468 -11.61 1.04 -15.97
C ALA A 468 -13.12 1.25 -16.14
N SER A 469 -13.56 1.49 -17.37
CA SER A 469 -14.96 1.57 -17.76
C SER A 469 -15.66 0.22 -17.62
N ASN A 470 -14.92 -0.89 -17.80
CA ASN A 470 -15.45 -2.24 -17.76
C ASN A 470 -15.66 -2.83 -16.37
N ARG A 471 -15.08 -2.24 -15.31
CA ARG A 471 -15.27 -2.75 -13.95
C ARG A 471 -16.64 -2.47 -13.35
N MET A 472 -17.32 -1.42 -13.83
CA MET A 472 -18.64 -1.07 -13.34
C MET A 472 -19.75 -1.63 -14.24
N LEU A 473 -20.73 -2.25 -13.58
CA LEU A 473 -21.93 -2.79 -14.24
C LEU A 473 -22.78 -1.69 -14.88
N LEU A 474 -22.85 -0.50 -14.26
CA LEU A 474 -23.70 0.60 -14.70
C LEU A 474 -22.88 1.69 -15.42
N ARG A 475 -23.35 2.15 -16.59
CA ARG A 475 -22.70 3.14 -17.46
C ARG A 475 -23.74 4.01 -18.15
N ILE A 476 -23.33 5.23 -18.50
CA ILE A 476 -24.09 6.10 -19.41
C ILE A 476 -23.82 5.64 -20.84
N VAL A 477 -24.89 5.37 -21.59
CA VAL A 477 -24.87 4.99 -23.01
C VAL A 477 -24.92 6.23 -23.89
N SER A 478 -25.77 7.20 -23.55
CA SER A 478 -25.89 8.45 -24.29
C SER A 478 -26.33 9.60 -23.39
N ILE A 479 -25.94 10.83 -23.78
CA ILE A 479 -26.39 12.09 -23.20
C ILE A 479 -26.83 13.00 -24.34
N GLU A 480 -28.07 13.49 -24.27
CA GLU A 480 -28.62 14.48 -25.19
C GLU A 480 -28.94 15.75 -24.41
N ARG A 481 -28.31 16.87 -24.79
CA ARG A 481 -28.55 18.18 -24.17
C ARG A 481 -29.49 19.02 -25.03
N LYS A 482 -30.54 19.55 -24.40
CA LYS A 482 -31.46 20.55 -24.95
C LYS A 482 -31.36 21.83 -24.11
N VAL A 483 -31.99 22.91 -24.59
CA VAL A 483 -31.93 24.25 -23.96
C VAL A 483 -32.22 24.19 -22.45
N ASP A 484 -33.31 23.52 -22.05
CA ASP A 484 -33.74 23.45 -20.63
C ASP A 484 -33.72 22.04 -20.03
N SER A 485 -33.27 21.03 -20.79
CA SER A 485 -33.34 19.65 -20.33
C SER A 485 -32.22 18.77 -20.85
N ILE A 486 -31.91 17.72 -20.10
CA ILE A 486 -30.88 16.74 -20.43
C ILE A 486 -31.49 15.37 -20.32
N ARG A 487 -31.36 14.59 -21.39
CA ARG A 487 -31.76 13.19 -21.41
C ARG A 487 -30.52 12.31 -21.31
N ILE A 488 -30.58 11.32 -20.43
CA ILE A 488 -29.52 10.35 -20.21
C ILE A 488 -30.12 8.95 -20.35
N SER A 489 -29.40 8.08 -21.05
CA SER A 489 -29.72 6.66 -21.14
C SER A 489 -28.63 5.85 -20.45
N LEU A 490 -29.02 4.94 -19.55
CA LEU A 490 -28.10 4.01 -18.89
C LEU A 490 -28.14 2.63 -19.57
N ASN A 491 -27.07 1.85 -19.41
CA ASN A 491 -27.00 0.47 -19.92
C ASN A 491 -27.79 -0.55 -19.06
N THR A 492 -28.91 -0.12 -18.46
CA THR A 492 -29.79 -0.97 -17.64
C THR A 492 -31.22 -0.82 -18.13
N SER A 493 -31.94 -1.94 -18.21
CA SER A 493 -33.34 -2.01 -18.63
C SER A 493 -34.33 -2.12 -17.45
N ASP A 494 -33.83 -2.31 -16.22
CA ASP A 494 -34.67 -2.48 -15.04
C ASP A 494 -34.06 -1.77 -13.82
N ILE A 495 -34.45 -0.51 -13.63
CA ILE A 495 -34.15 0.24 -12.41
C ILE A 495 -35.17 -0.16 -11.33
N PRO A 496 -34.74 -0.57 -10.13
CA PRO A 496 -35.67 -0.87 -9.03
C PRO A 496 -36.27 0.43 -8.47
N ILE A 497 -37.36 0.91 -9.08
CA ILE A 497 -37.95 2.22 -8.84
C ILE A 497 -38.43 2.38 -7.39
N GLU A 498 -38.90 1.32 -6.76
CA GLU A 498 -39.34 1.33 -5.36
C GLU A 498 -38.15 1.55 -4.41
N LYS A 499 -37.01 0.91 -4.71
CA LYS A 499 -35.75 1.16 -3.97
C LYS A 499 -35.26 2.58 -4.22
N LEU A 500 -35.36 3.04 -5.48
CA LEU A 500 -34.93 4.38 -5.89
C LEU A 500 -35.72 5.47 -5.16
N ASP A 501 -37.05 5.36 -5.11
CA ASP A 501 -37.93 6.30 -4.42
C ASP A 501 -37.50 6.52 -2.96
N ASN A 502 -37.25 5.42 -2.25
CA ASN A 502 -36.80 5.47 -0.87
C ASN A 502 -35.39 6.08 -0.71
N VAL A 503 -34.41 5.75 -1.56
CA VAL A 503 -33.06 6.32 -1.44
C VAL A 503 -32.92 7.73 -2.04
N ALA A 504 -33.91 8.19 -2.80
CA ALA A 504 -33.96 9.51 -3.45
C ALA A 504 -34.41 10.64 -2.53
N VAL A 505 -35.10 10.34 -1.43
CA VAL A 505 -35.60 11.33 -0.44
C VAL A 505 -34.55 12.37 -0.01
N PRO A 506 -33.27 12.01 0.24
CA PRO A 506 -32.25 13.02 0.61
C PRO A 506 -31.92 14.03 -0.49
N LEU A 507 -32.27 13.76 -1.75
CA LEU A 507 -32.01 14.66 -2.88
C LEU A 507 -33.10 15.73 -3.04
N GLY A 508 -34.36 15.38 -2.78
CA GLY A 508 -35.51 16.23 -3.02
C GLY A 508 -36.84 15.53 -2.75
N GLU A 509 -37.94 16.20 -3.08
CA GLU A 509 -39.30 15.64 -2.99
C GLU A 509 -39.49 14.58 -4.05
N THR A 510 -39.94 13.39 -3.63
CA THR A 510 -40.14 12.28 -4.55
C THR A 510 -41.64 11.99 -4.75
N SER A 511 -42.01 11.71 -5.99
CA SER A 511 -43.37 11.30 -6.37
C SER A 511 -43.25 10.21 -7.43
N LEU A 512 -43.85 9.05 -7.16
CA LEU A 512 -43.89 7.92 -8.08
C LEU A 512 -45.25 7.85 -8.78
N LYS A 513 -45.27 7.90 -10.12
CA LYS A 513 -46.48 7.71 -10.95
C LYS A 513 -46.13 6.92 -12.21
N ASN A 514 -46.92 5.90 -12.57
CA ASN A 514 -46.76 5.12 -13.80
C ASN A 514 -45.29 4.65 -14.05
N ASP A 515 -44.63 4.07 -13.06
CA ASP A 515 -43.21 3.62 -13.12
C ASP A 515 -42.17 4.70 -13.43
N VAL A 516 -42.56 5.97 -13.28
CA VAL A 516 -41.66 7.12 -13.39
C VAL A 516 -41.54 7.78 -12.03
N LEU A 517 -40.32 7.79 -11.50
CA LEU A 517 -39.99 8.54 -10.29
C LEU A 517 -39.62 9.97 -10.67
N THR A 518 -40.39 10.92 -10.15
CA THR A 518 -40.02 12.34 -10.18
C THR A 518 -39.32 12.71 -8.89
N VAL A 519 -38.14 13.33 -8.99
CA VAL A 519 -37.41 13.93 -7.88
C VAL A 519 -37.29 15.43 -8.12
N LYS A 520 -37.96 16.22 -7.30
CA LYS A 520 -37.99 17.68 -7.41
C LYS A 520 -37.13 18.33 -6.34
N ARG A 521 -36.22 19.20 -6.76
CA ARG A 521 -35.40 20.07 -5.91
C ARG A 521 -35.60 21.53 -6.34
N GLU A 522 -35.12 22.47 -5.55
CA GLU A 522 -35.24 23.91 -5.85
C GLU A 522 -34.57 24.34 -7.17
N ASP A 523 -33.53 23.63 -7.60
CA ASP A 523 -32.68 23.95 -8.77
C ASP A 523 -32.97 23.08 -10.00
N PHE A 524 -33.50 21.86 -9.83
CA PHE A 524 -33.82 20.97 -10.94
C PHE A 524 -34.94 19.96 -10.61
N GLU A 525 -35.52 19.38 -11.65
CA GLU A 525 -36.48 18.28 -11.60
C GLU A 525 -35.94 17.10 -12.43
N ALA A 526 -35.86 15.91 -11.84
CA ALA A 526 -35.41 14.70 -12.51
C ALA A 526 -36.54 13.68 -12.62
N HIS A 527 -36.78 13.16 -13.81
CA HIS A 527 -37.70 12.06 -14.09
C HIS A 527 -36.90 10.81 -14.44
N VAL A 528 -37.05 9.75 -13.67
CA VAL A 528 -36.34 8.47 -13.85
C VAL A 528 -37.35 7.39 -14.16
N SER A 529 -37.21 6.77 -15.34
CA SER A 529 -38.07 5.67 -15.79
C SER A 529 -37.43 4.32 -15.49
N ARG A 530 -38.25 3.27 -15.27
CA ARG A 530 -37.77 1.89 -15.02
C ARG A 530 -36.80 1.37 -16.10
N ASN A 531 -37.03 1.75 -17.35
CA ASN A 531 -36.23 1.33 -18.52
C ASN A 531 -34.85 2.01 -18.67
N GLY A 532 -34.40 2.78 -17.68
CA GLY A 532 -33.09 3.45 -17.74
C GLY A 532 -33.09 4.83 -18.38
N SER A 533 -34.24 5.34 -18.83
CA SER A 533 -34.37 6.71 -19.35
C SER A 533 -34.49 7.73 -18.23
N ILE A 534 -33.62 8.74 -18.26
CA ILE A 534 -33.58 9.83 -17.28
C ILE A 534 -33.75 11.15 -18.01
N VAL A 535 -34.63 12.01 -17.54
CA VAL A 535 -34.80 13.39 -18.04
C VAL A 535 -34.63 14.36 -16.88
N ILE A 536 -33.65 15.25 -16.97
CA ILE A 536 -33.38 16.28 -15.97
C ILE A 536 -33.73 17.63 -16.58
N LYS A 537 -34.64 18.38 -15.96
CA LYS A 537 -35.02 19.74 -16.32
C LYS A 537 -34.44 20.72 -15.31
N MET A 538 -33.76 21.76 -15.79
CA MET A 538 -33.26 22.81 -14.91
C MET A 538 -34.39 23.80 -14.60
N LEU A 539 -34.58 24.13 -13.32
CA LEU A 539 -35.62 25.06 -12.88
C LEU A 539 -35.09 26.49 -12.68
N LYS A 540 -33.77 26.62 -12.53
CA LYS A 540 -33.02 27.87 -12.38
C LYS A 540 -31.66 27.72 -13.07
N GLU A 541 -30.99 28.84 -13.36
CA GLU A 541 -29.57 28.81 -13.77
C GLU A 541 -28.74 28.09 -12.69
N GLY A 542 -27.96 27.09 -13.12
CA GLY A 542 -27.25 26.24 -12.18
C GLY A 542 -26.33 25.23 -12.86
N ASN A 543 -25.56 24.51 -12.05
CA ASN A 543 -24.61 23.52 -12.54
C ASN A 543 -25.34 22.22 -12.92
N VAL A 544 -25.57 22.09 -14.23
CA VAL A 544 -26.11 20.89 -14.91
C VAL A 544 -25.38 19.61 -14.50
N GLU A 545 -24.05 19.62 -14.50
CA GLU A 545 -23.23 18.43 -14.25
C GLU A 545 -23.46 17.91 -12.82
N LYS A 546 -23.64 18.84 -11.88
CA LYS A 546 -23.99 18.53 -10.48
C LYS A 546 -25.37 17.87 -10.37
N ALA A 547 -26.35 18.31 -11.17
CA ALA A 547 -27.68 17.70 -11.20
C ALA A 547 -27.64 16.28 -11.79
N VAL A 548 -26.90 16.11 -12.91
CA VAL A 548 -26.63 14.81 -13.53
C VAL A 548 -25.94 13.87 -12.54
N ALA A 549 -24.82 14.29 -11.96
CA ALA A 549 -24.04 13.48 -11.04
C ALA A 549 -24.87 13.05 -9.83
N LYS A 550 -25.66 13.94 -9.23
CA LYS A 550 -26.55 13.62 -8.12
C LYS A 550 -27.62 12.59 -8.51
N THR A 551 -28.27 12.78 -9.66
CA THR A 551 -29.36 11.91 -10.13
C THR A 551 -28.86 10.52 -10.46
N VAL A 552 -27.80 10.40 -11.28
CA VAL A 552 -27.25 9.09 -11.64
C VAL A 552 -26.69 8.37 -10.42
N SER A 553 -26.17 9.10 -9.43
CA SER A 553 -25.70 8.48 -8.18
C SER A 553 -26.79 7.86 -7.33
N LEU A 554 -28.01 8.41 -7.35
CA LEU A 554 -29.14 7.77 -6.71
C LEU A 554 -29.49 6.46 -7.38
N ILE A 555 -29.49 6.45 -8.72
CA ILE A 555 -29.78 5.25 -9.52
C ILE A 555 -28.73 4.18 -9.26
N ALA A 556 -27.44 4.57 -9.31
CA ALA A 556 -26.34 3.69 -8.96
C ALA A 556 -26.50 3.13 -7.54
N ARG A 557 -26.93 3.95 -6.57
CA ARG A 557 -27.19 3.50 -5.19
C ARG A 557 -28.38 2.55 -5.12
N ALA A 558 -29.46 2.77 -5.88
CA ALA A 558 -30.61 1.86 -5.90
C ALA A 558 -30.24 0.47 -6.46
N ILE A 559 -29.32 0.43 -7.42
CA ILE A 559 -28.88 -0.80 -8.10
C ILE A 559 -27.74 -1.51 -7.33
N LEU A 560 -26.71 -0.78 -6.92
CA LEU A 560 -25.44 -1.33 -6.42
C LEU A 560 -25.34 -1.35 -4.88
N CYS A 561 -26.36 -0.90 -4.14
CA CYS A 561 -26.31 -0.94 -2.67
C CYS A 561 -26.43 -2.39 -2.16
N LYS A 562 -25.42 -2.82 -1.40
CA LYS A 562 -25.37 -4.10 -0.68
C LYS A 562 -25.54 -3.95 0.83
N GLY A 563 -26.08 -2.82 1.30
CA GLY A 563 -26.46 -2.69 2.71
C GLY A 563 -25.38 -2.29 3.72
N CYS A 564 -24.20 -1.77 3.29
CA CYS A 564 -23.13 -1.38 4.24
C CYS A 564 -23.51 -0.36 5.33
N GLY A 565 -24.69 0.27 5.29
CA GLY A 565 -25.23 1.18 6.31
C GLY A 565 -24.46 2.44 6.65
N SER A 566 -23.37 2.77 5.94
CA SER A 566 -22.65 4.06 6.04
C SER A 566 -23.59 5.27 6.04
N CYS A 567 -24.69 5.20 5.27
CA CYS A 567 -25.69 6.25 5.22
C CYS A 567 -26.41 6.49 6.55
N ALA A 568 -26.73 5.42 7.29
CA ALA A 568 -27.37 5.51 8.60
C ALA A 568 -26.41 6.10 9.62
N ASP A 569 -25.18 5.58 9.67
CA ASP A 569 -24.11 6.03 10.58
C ASP A 569 -23.77 7.53 10.43
N ASN A 570 -24.02 8.10 9.26
CA ASN A 570 -23.71 9.49 8.94
C ASN A 570 -24.95 10.42 8.89
N CYS A 571 -26.14 9.93 9.23
CA CYS A 571 -27.35 10.75 9.25
C CYS A 571 -27.41 11.57 10.54
N PRO A 572 -27.35 12.92 10.49
CA PRO A 572 -27.27 13.75 11.68
C PRO A 572 -28.55 13.74 12.54
N VAL A 573 -29.68 13.33 11.95
CA VAL A 573 -31.01 13.31 12.57
C VAL A 573 -31.57 11.90 12.70
N GLY A 574 -30.77 10.86 12.41
CA GLY A 574 -31.22 9.48 12.52
C GLY A 574 -32.34 9.07 11.55
N ALA A 575 -32.58 9.84 10.48
CA ALA A 575 -33.67 9.59 9.53
C ALA A 575 -33.48 8.35 8.63
N ILE A 576 -32.44 7.54 8.83
CA ILE A 576 -32.16 6.36 7.99
C ILE A 576 -31.98 5.16 8.92
N GLN A 577 -32.83 4.15 8.74
CA GLN A 577 -32.74 2.87 9.44
C GLN A 577 -32.34 1.76 8.46
N MET A 578 -31.66 0.72 8.94
CA MET A 578 -31.34 -0.44 8.13
C MET A 578 -32.37 -1.54 8.39
N VAL A 579 -33.22 -1.84 7.41
CA VAL A 579 -34.26 -2.88 7.49
C VAL A 579 -33.98 -3.92 6.42
N SER A 580 -33.87 -5.20 6.80
CA SER A 580 -33.53 -6.30 5.89
C SER A 580 -32.28 -5.99 5.03
N ASN A 581 -31.25 -5.44 5.65
CA ASN A 581 -29.99 -4.99 5.03
C ASN A 581 -30.13 -3.88 3.97
N MET A 582 -31.25 -3.15 3.94
CA MET A 582 -31.45 -2.00 3.04
C MET A 582 -31.73 -0.73 3.83
N PRO A 583 -31.21 0.45 3.40
CA PRO A 583 -31.53 1.69 4.06
C PRO A 583 -32.97 2.09 3.77
N VAL A 584 -33.76 2.39 4.80
CA VAL A 584 -35.11 2.96 4.72
C VAL A 584 -35.05 4.38 5.27
N VAL A 585 -35.55 5.35 4.50
CA VAL A 585 -35.47 6.77 4.85
C VAL A 585 -36.82 7.25 5.39
N ASP A 586 -36.81 7.76 6.61
CA ASP A 586 -37.95 8.49 7.17
C ASP A 586 -38.05 9.86 6.48
N ARG A 587 -39.13 10.05 5.72
CA ARG A 587 -39.38 11.26 4.93
C ARG A 587 -39.65 12.50 5.78
N GLN A 588 -40.17 12.34 6.99
CA GLN A 588 -40.51 13.44 7.90
C GLN A 588 -39.28 13.91 8.67
N LEU A 589 -38.43 12.97 9.08
CA LEU A 589 -37.19 13.29 9.78
C LEU A 589 -36.08 13.77 8.84
N CYS A 590 -36.11 13.39 7.56
CA CYS A 590 -35.05 13.72 6.62
C CYS A 590 -34.97 15.22 6.33
N LEU A 591 -33.87 15.87 6.75
CA LEU A 591 -33.60 17.29 6.47
C LEU A 591 -33.35 17.64 5.00
N ARG A 592 -33.28 16.64 4.10
CA ARG A 592 -32.86 16.83 2.69
C ARG A 592 -31.58 17.67 2.58
N CYS A 593 -30.64 17.44 3.50
CA CYS A 593 -29.51 18.32 3.73
C CYS A 593 -28.76 18.61 2.41
N GLU A 594 -28.35 19.87 2.21
CA GLU A 594 -27.84 20.37 0.92
C GLU A 594 -26.77 19.45 0.30
N TYR A 595 -25.93 18.91 1.16
CA TYR A 595 -24.78 18.07 0.84
C TYR A 595 -25.05 16.58 0.78
N GLY A 596 -26.21 16.09 1.27
CA GLY A 596 -26.51 14.67 1.38
C GLY A 596 -25.37 13.90 2.07
N ASN A 597 -25.15 14.09 3.38
CA ASN A 597 -24.03 13.44 4.08
C ASN A 597 -24.02 11.91 3.85
N CYS A 598 -25.21 11.30 3.85
CA CYS A 598 -25.42 9.89 3.54
C CYS A 598 -25.03 9.51 2.09
N MET A 599 -25.10 10.45 1.15
CA MET A 599 -24.65 10.28 -0.25
C MET A 599 -23.13 10.46 -0.36
N LYS A 600 -22.57 11.53 0.22
CA LYS A 600 -21.11 11.79 0.19
C LYS A 600 -20.29 10.65 0.77
N LYS A 601 -20.82 9.97 1.79
CA LYS A 601 -20.17 8.85 2.49
C LYS A 601 -20.53 7.48 1.93
N CYS A 602 -21.38 7.40 0.91
CA CYS A 602 -21.74 6.13 0.29
C CYS A 602 -20.57 5.59 -0.57
N PRO A 603 -20.11 4.34 -0.36
CA PRO A 603 -19.09 3.72 -1.18
C PRO A 603 -19.44 3.74 -2.66
N VAL A 604 -20.70 3.38 -3.00
CA VAL A 604 -21.23 3.42 -4.38
C VAL A 604 -20.98 4.80 -5.00
N ASN A 605 -21.49 5.85 -4.36
CA ASN A 605 -21.36 7.23 -4.84
C ASN A 605 -19.90 7.64 -5.06
N SER A 606 -19.04 7.32 -4.10
CA SER A 606 -17.65 7.78 -4.07
C SER A 606 -16.75 7.14 -5.12
N PHE A 607 -17.12 5.97 -5.65
CA PHE A 607 -16.38 5.29 -6.70
C PHE A 607 -17.07 5.44 -8.04
N PHE A 608 -18.39 5.29 -8.07
CA PHE A 608 -19.21 5.39 -9.27
C PHE A 608 -19.13 6.76 -9.94
N ILE A 609 -19.36 7.87 -9.20
CA ILE A 609 -19.30 9.23 -9.78
C ILE A 609 -17.95 9.50 -10.41
N ARG A 610 -16.86 9.11 -9.72
CA ARG A 610 -15.49 9.42 -10.17
C ARG A 610 -15.18 8.73 -11.49
N SER A 611 -15.70 7.52 -11.71
CA SER A 611 -15.54 6.82 -12.98
C SER A 611 -16.44 7.38 -14.07
N LEU A 612 -17.65 7.84 -13.72
CA LEU A 612 -18.64 8.33 -14.67
C LEU A 612 -18.25 9.70 -15.28
N LEU A 613 -17.87 10.66 -14.44
CA LEU A 613 -17.56 12.03 -14.90
C LEU A 613 -16.25 12.14 -15.68
N ASN A 614 -15.33 11.19 -15.51
CA ASN A 614 -14.10 11.15 -16.31
C ASN A 614 -14.33 10.67 -17.76
N ASN A 615 -15.47 10.03 -18.04
CA ASN A 615 -15.81 9.45 -19.34
C ASN A 615 -16.87 10.25 -20.10
N VAL A 616 -17.36 11.34 -19.53
CA VAL A 616 -18.35 12.21 -20.16
C VAL A 616 -17.70 13.56 -20.41
N ASP A 617 -17.30 13.78 -21.66
CA ASP A 617 -16.97 15.12 -22.15
C ASP A 617 -18.26 15.94 -22.20
N LEU A 618 -18.58 16.65 -21.11
CA LEU A 618 -19.74 17.55 -21.05
C LEU A 618 -19.50 18.88 -21.81
N GLU A 619 -18.29 19.08 -22.36
CA GLU A 619 -17.92 20.24 -23.18
C GLU A 619 -18.14 20.07 -24.70
N ALA A 620 -18.60 18.91 -25.18
CA ALA A 620 -18.76 18.69 -26.62
C ALA A 620 -20.12 19.19 -27.19
N LYS A 621 -20.04 20.36 -27.85
CA LYS A 621 -20.88 20.89 -28.95
C LYS A 621 -22.35 21.26 -28.62
N CYS A 622 -22.57 22.56 -28.39
CA CYS A 622 -23.81 23.23 -28.83
C CYS A 622 -23.98 23.01 -30.34
N THR A 623 -24.92 22.17 -30.75
CA THR A 623 -25.52 22.26 -32.07
C THR A 623 -26.80 23.08 -31.93
N ALA A 624 -26.86 24.17 -32.67
CA ALA A 624 -28.00 25.08 -32.77
C ALA A 624 -29.29 24.37 -33.23
#